data_AF-F8A9D8-F1
#
_entry.id   AF-F8A9D8-F1
#
_cell.length_a   1.000
_cell.length_b   1.000
_cell.length_c   1.000
_cell.angle_alpha   90.00
_cell.angle_beta   90.00
_cell.angle_gamma   90.00
#
_symmetry.space_group_name_H-M   'P 1'
#
loop_
_entity.id
_entity.type
_entity.pdbx_description
1 polymer ?
#
loop_
_entity_poly.entity_id
_entity_poly.type
_entity_poly.pdbx_seq_one_letter_code
_entity_poly.pdbx_strand_id
1 'polypeptide(L)'
;MFDITLFFLFQAIFDLILLLLLFLLYLQLRRLGRIPLDEVEKRLKAANELCEKLSENLAQKKELSEKIITALETGADAWESTRKDAQDIKSKVYEMAKKGLDVSEIAKKTGLQEGEVNLILAVKKDKV
;
A
#
# COMPACT_ATOMS: atom_id res chain seq x y z
N MET A 1 -34.23 77.76 -25.47
CA MET A 1 -33.14 77.93 -24.48
C MET A 1 -33.37 77.06 -23.25
N PHE A 2 -34.60 76.99 -22.73
CA PHE A 2 -34.98 76.12 -21.60
C PHE A 2 -34.86 74.61 -21.88
N ASP A 3 -35.05 74.14 -23.12
CA ASP A 3 -34.98 72.70 -23.42
C ASP A 3 -33.55 72.14 -23.33
N ILE A 4 -32.56 72.94 -23.71
CA ILE A 4 -31.14 72.55 -23.66
C ILE A 4 -30.67 72.48 -22.21
N THR A 5 -31.05 73.45 -21.38
CA THR A 5 -30.71 73.44 -19.95
C THR A 5 -31.43 72.32 -19.19
N LEU A 6 -32.68 72.01 -19.55
CA LEU A 6 -33.42 70.87 -18.98
C LEU A 6 -32.77 69.53 -19.36
N PHE A 7 -32.32 69.39 -20.61
CA PHE A 7 -31.58 68.20 -21.07
C PHE A 7 -30.27 68.01 -20.30
N PHE A 8 -29.48 69.08 -20.13
CA PHE A 8 -28.24 69.02 -19.33
C PHE A 8 -28.50 68.70 -17.85
N LEU A 9 -29.59 69.21 -17.27
CA LEU A 9 -29.97 68.88 -15.89
C LEU A 9 -30.31 67.40 -15.75
N PHE A 10 -31.09 66.84 -16.69
CA PHE A 10 -31.42 65.42 -16.70
C PHE A 10 -30.18 64.55 -16.86
N GLN A 11 -29.27 64.92 -17.77
CA GLN A 11 -28.01 64.23 -17.95
C GLN A 11 -27.14 64.26 -16.68
N ALA A 12 -27.05 65.41 -16.01
CA ALA A 12 -26.29 65.53 -14.76
C ALA A 12 -26.86 64.65 -13.63
N ILE A 13 -28.19 64.54 -13.53
CA ILE A 13 -28.85 63.65 -12.57
C ILE A 13 -28.55 62.18 -12.91
N PHE A 14 -28.61 61.81 -14.18
CA PHE A 14 -28.32 60.45 -14.62
C PHE A 14 -26.88 60.06 -14.32
N ASP A 15 -25.92 60.94 -14.60
CA ASP A 15 -24.51 60.72 -14.29
C ASP A 15 -24.26 60.58 -12.78
N LEU A 16 -24.96 61.37 -11.95
CA LEU A 16 -24.91 61.25 -10.49
C LEU A 16 -25.44 59.90 -10.02
N ILE A 17 -26.55 59.43 -10.57
CA ILE A 17 -27.13 58.12 -10.28
C ILE A 17 -26.18 57.00 -10.70
N LEU A 18 -25.55 57.13 -11.88
CA LEU A 18 -24.60 56.14 -12.39
C LEU A 18 -23.36 56.05 -11.50
N LEU A 19 -22.85 57.21 -11.04
CA LEU A 19 -21.73 57.28 -10.10
C LEU A 19 -22.09 56.66 -8.75
N LEU A 20 -23.30 56.91 -8.24
CA LEU A 20 -23.81 56.27 -7.03
C LEU A 20 -23.92 54.75 -7.19
N LEU A 21 -24.45 54.26 -8.30
CA LEU A 21 -24.55 52.83 -8.60
C LEU A 21 -23.18 52.17 -8.68
N LEU A 22 -22.22 52.81 -9.36
CA LEU A 22 -20.83 52.33 -9.41
C LEU A 22 -20.19 52.28 -8.03
N PHE A 23 -20.46 53.28 -7.18
CA PHE A 23 -19.97 53.31 -5.81
C PHE A 23 -20.57 52.17 -4.96
N LEU A 24 -21.88 51.94 -5.06
CA LEU A 24 -22.55 50.82 -4.39
C LEU A 24 -22.01 49.47 -4.88
N LEU A 25 -21.80 49.32 -6.18
CA LEU A 25 -21.22 48.12 -6.79
C LEU A 25 -19.78 47.91 -6.27
N TYR A 26 -18.98 48.97 -6.19
CA TYR A 26 -17.63 48.91 -5.63
C TYR A 26 -17.64 48.45 -4.16
N LEU A 27 -18.56 48.97 -3.35
CA LEU A 27 -18.73 48.53 -1.95
C LEU A 27 -19.16 47.06 -1.87
N GLN A 28 -20.08 46.62 -2.74
CA GLN A 28 -20.55 45.24 -2.79
C GLN A 28 -19.43 44.29 -3.24
N LEU A 29 -18.65 44.66 -4.26
CA LEU A 29 -17.46 43.91 -4.69
C LEU A 29 -16.40 43.85 -3.59
N ARG A 30 -16.15 44.95 -2.89
CA ARG A 30 -15.21 44.97 -1.75
C ARG A 30 -15.69 44.07 -0.61
N ARG A 31 -17.00 43.93 -0.41
CA ARG A 31 -17.59 43.00 0.56
C ARG A 31 -17.41 41.54 0.12
N LEU A 32 -17.55 41.23 -1.18
CA LEU A 32 -17.28 39.91 -1.75
C LEU A 32 -15.78 39.58 -1.85
N GLY A 33 -14.91 40.58 -1.99
CA GLY A 33 -13.46 40.42 -2.04
C GLY A 33 -12.81 39.94 -0.72
N ARG A 34 -13.60 39.74 0.34
CA ARG A 34 -13.19 39.03 1.56
C ARG A 34 -13.32 37.51 1.44
N ILE A 35 -13.38 36.94 0.23
CA ILE A 35 -13.15 35.50 0.08
C ILE A 35 -11.73 35.22 0.56
N PRO A 36 -11.52 34.33 1.55
CA PRO A 36 -10.21 34.06 2.11
C PRO A 36 -9.43 33.16 1.15
N LEU A 37 -9.05 33.71 -0.02
CA LEU A 37 -8.25 33.01 -1.03
C LEU A 37 -6.95 32.46 -0.43
N ASP A 38 -6.39 33.20 0.52
CA ASP A 38 -5.19 32.83 1.28
C ASP A 38 -5.42 31.59 2.18
N GLU A 39 -6.63 31.41 2.70
CA GLU A 39 -7.00 30.23 3.49
C GLU A 39 -7.28 29.03 2.59
N VAL A 40 -7.87 29.25 1.42
CA VAL A 40 -8.06 28.21 0.40
C VAL A 40 -6.71 27.70 -0.11
N GLU A 41 -5.76 28.60 -0.38
CA GLU A 41 -4.41 28.22 -0.82
C GLU A 41 -3.67 27.42 0.27
N LYS A 42 -3.75 27.84 1.54
CA LYS A 42 -3.17 27.09 2.66
C LYS A 42 -3.78 25.70 2.81
N ARG A 43 -5.10 25.58 2.70
CA ARG A 43 -5.80 24.28 2.77
C ARG A 43 -5.43 23.39 1.58
N LEU A 44 -5.26 23.97 0.39
CA LEU A 44 -4.84 23.24 -0.81
C LEU A 44 -3.40 22.71 -0.66
N LYS A 45 -2.48 23.53 -0.15
CA LYS A 45 -1.09 23.12 0.15
C LYS A 45 -1.04 21.98 1.16
N ALA A 46 -1.80 22.11 2.26
CA ALA A 46 -1.87 21.06 3.29
C ALA A 46 -2.44 19.73 2.74
N ALA A 47 -3.48 19.80 1.91
CA ALA A 47 -4.05 18.63 1.26
C ALA A 47 -3.05 17.96 0.30
N ASN A 48 -2.29 18.75 -0.45
CA ASN A 48 -1.31 18.23 -1.39
C ASN A 48 -0.13 17.55 -0.67
N GLU A 49 0.36 18.16 0.41
CA GLU A 49 1.45 17.59 1.23
C GLU A 49 1.03 16.27 1.91
N LEU A 50 -0.25 16.14 2.31
CA LEU A 50 -0.80 14.90 2.82
C LEU A 50 -0.88 13.81 1.73
N CYS A 51 -1.30 14.15 0.52
CA CYS A 51 -1.32 13.22 -0.61
C CYS A 51 0.08 12.72 -0.96
N GLU A 52 1.10 13.58 -0.89
CA GLU A 52 2.49 13.21 -1.12
C GLU A 52 3.00 12.21 -0.07
N LYS A 53 2.78 12.50 1.23
CA LYS A 53 3.14 11.57 2.30
C LYS A 53 2.41 10.23 2.21
N LEU A 54 1.15 10.23 1.78
CA LEU A 54 0.38 9.01 1.56
C LEU A 54 0.92 8.20 0.38
N SER A 55 1.33 8.84 -0.71
CA SER A 55 1.87 8.15 -1.89
C SER A 55 3.21 7.48 -1.58
N GLU A 56 4.10 8.16 -0.84
CA GLU A 56 5.35 7.56 -0.34
C GLU A 56 5.08 6.36 0.56
N ASN A 57 4.13 6.48 1.50
CA ASN A 57 3.84 5.39 2.43
C ASN A 57 3.25 4.17 1.71
N LEU A 58 2.42 4.39 0.69
CA LEU A 58 1.87 3.33 -0.14
C LEU A 58 2.96 2.63 -0.97
N ALA A 59 3.91 3.39 -1.51
CA ALA A 59 5.04 2.84 -2.25
C ALA A 59 5.93 1.97 -1.34
N GLN A 60 6.27 2.47 -0.14
CA GLN A 60 7.04 1.71 0.85
C GLN A 60 6.34 0.42 1.28
N LYS A 61 5.01 0.46 1.50
CA LYS A 61 4.24 -0.74 1.86
C LYS A 61 4.18 -1.77 0.74
N LYS A 62 4.10 -1.34 -0.53
CA LYS A 62 4.16 -2.25 -1.68
C LYS A 62 5.52 -2.93 -1.78
N GLU A 63 6.60 -2.17 -1.65
CA GLU A 63 7.96 -2.73 -1.68
C GLU A 63 8.18 -3.73 -0.54
N LEU A 64 7.69 -3.41 0.66
CA LEU A 64 7.77 -4.31 1.82
C LEU A 64 6.95 -5.59 1.58
N SER A 65 5.75 -5.46 1.02
CA SER A 65 4.90 -6.61 0.68
C SER A 65 5.56 -7.52 -0.33
N GLU A 66 6.22 -6.96 -1.35
CA GLU A 66 6.90 -7.73 -2.39
C GLU A 66 8.13 -8.47 -1.83
N LYS A 67 8.90 -7.83 -0.94
CA LYS A 67 10.00 -8.48 -0.19
C LYS A 67 9.50 -9.61 0.70
N ILE A 68 8.34 -9.46 1.33
CA ILE A 68 7.76 -10.49 2.19
C ILE A 68 7.27 -11.67 1.34
N ILE A 69 6.59 -11.40 0.21
CA ILE A 69 6.12 -12.45 -0.71
C ILE A 69 7.30 -13.25 -1.24
N THR A 70 8.34 -12.58 -1.73
CA THR A 70 9.55 -13.26 -2.25
C THR A 70 10.28 -14.06 -1.16
N ALA A 71 10.38 -13.54 0.06
CA ALA A 71 10.96 -14.28 1.19
C ALA A 71 10.11 -15.49 1.60
N LEU A 72 8.77 -15.38 1.55
CA LEU A 72 7.84 -16.46 1.83
C LEU A 72 7.87 -17.53 0.74
N GLU A 73 7.93 -17.15 -0.54
CA GLU A 73 8.07 -18.10 -1.66
C GLU A 73 9.40 -18.84 -1.57
N THR A 74 10.51 -18.13 -1.34
CA THR A 74 11.83 -18.75 -1.17
C THR A 74 11.86 -19.69 0.05
N GLY A 75 11.24 -19.28 1.15
CA GLY A 75 11.10 -20.10 2.35
C GLY A 75 10.20 -21.32 2.13
N ALA A 76 9.11 -21.17 1.39
CA ALA A 76 8.20 -22.26 1.03
C ALA A 76 8.89 -23.26 0.11
N ASP A 77 9.64 -22.81 -0.90
CA ASP A 77 10.39 -23.68 -1.81
C ASP A 77 11.52 -24.44 -1.09
N ALA A 78 12.23 -23.77 -0.17
CA ALA A 78 13.23 -24.41 0.68
C ALA A 78 12.60 -25.44 1.63
N TRP A 79 11.40 -25.17 2.14
CA TRP A 79 10.68 -26.09 3.00
C TRP A 79 10.11 -27.29 2.21
N GLU A 80 9.58 -27.06 1.01
CA GLU A 80 9.01 -28.07 0.12
C GLU A 80 10.09 -29.05 -0.37
N SER A 81 11.27 -28.53 -0.74
CA SER A 81 12.44 -29.35 -1.12
C SER A 81 12.94 -30.21 0.05
N THR A 82 13.11 -29.60 1.22
CA THR A 82 13.49 -30.33 2.45
C THR A 82 12.47 -31.42 2.81
N ARG A 83 11.17 -31.15 2.61
CA ARG A 83 10.09 -32.13 2.88
C ARG A 83 10.13 -33.29 1.90
N LYS A 84 10.35 -33.04 0.61
CA LYS A 84 10.49 -34.10 -0.41
C LYS A 84 11.70 -34.98 -0.12
N ASP A 85 12.85 -34.38 0.18
CA ASP A 85 14.08 -35.12 0.50
C ASP A 85 13.89 -35.99 1.76
N ALA A 86 13.26 -35.44 2.80
CA ALA A 86 12.96 -36.19 4.02
C ALA A 86 11.96 -37.35 3.78
N GLN A 87 11.01 -37.19 2.86
CA GLN A 87 10.06 -38.24 2.51
C GLN A 87 10.72 -39.37 1.72
N ASP A 88 11.63 -39.03 0.81
CA ASP A 88 12.44 -39.96 0.02
C ASP A 88 13.44 -40.75 0.87
N ILE A 89 14.01 -40.11 1.90
CA ILE A 89 14.89 -40.79 2.85
C ILE A 89 14.09 -41.79 3.69
N LYS A 90 12.91 -41.40 4.19
CA LYS A 90 12.04 -42.29 4.98
C LYS A 90 11.58 -43.50 4.17
N SER A 91 11.17 -43.32 2.91
CA SER A 91 10.75 -44.42 2.03
C SER A 91 11.90 -45.40 1.78
N LYS A 92 13.11 -44.91 1.47
CA LYS A 92 14.32 -45.73 1.31
C LYS A 92 14.68 -46.54 2.56
N VAL A 93 14.62 -45.92 3.74
CA VAL A 93 14.86 -46.61 5.03
C VAL A 93 13.84 -47.74 5.23
N TYR A 94 12.56 -47.50 4.93
CA TYR A 94 11.53 -48.52 5.06
C TYR A 94 11.66 -49.67 4.06
N GLU A 95 12.06 -49.41 2.82
CA GLU A 95 12.28 -50.46 1.82
C GLU A 95 13.46 -51.35 2.20
N MET A 96 14.55 -50.77 2.72
CA MET A 96 15.72 -51.55 3.16
C MET A 96 15.42 -52.37 4.41
N ALA A 97 14.66 -51.83 5.36
CA ALA A 97 14.19 -52.60 6.51
C ALA A 97 13.26 -53.74 6.10
N LYS A 98 12.37 -53.55 5.11
CA LYS A 98 11.53 -54.63 4.55
C LYS A 98 12.34 -55.74 3.87
N LYS A 99 13.49 -55.40 3.30
CA LYS A 99 14.43 -56.38 2.71
C LYS A 99 15.25 -57.15 3.76
N GLY A 100 15.04 -56.87 5.05
CA GLY A 100 15.69 -57.56 6.15
C GLY A 100 17.13 -57.10 6.45
N LEU A 101 17.53 -55.92 5.94
CA LEU A 101 18.85 -55.36 6.26
C LEU A 101 18.91 -54.91 7.72
N ASP A 102 20.08 -55.08 8.32
CA ASP A 102 20.35 -54.65 9.69
C ASP A 102 20.51 -53.12 9.81
N VAL A 103 20.24 -52.57 10.98
CA VAL A 103 20.21 -51.12 11.24
C VAL A 103 21.55 -50.45 10.88
N SER A 104 22.68 -51.11 11.17
CA SER A 104 24.01 -50.62 10.83
C SER A 104 24.27 -50.58 9.31
N GLU A 105 23.68 -51.48 8.54
CA GLU A 105 23.81 -51.49 7.07
C GLU A 105 22.95 -50.44 6.41
N ILE A 106 21.74 -50.20 6.94
CA ILE A 106 20.85 -49.13 6.48
C ILE A 106 21.52 -47.78 6.74
N ALA A 107 22.09 -47.58 7.93
CA ALA A 107 22.83 -46.36 8.30
C ALA A 107 23.98 -46.09 7.33
N LYS A 108 24.83 -47.09 7.05
CA LYS A 108 25.95 -46.96 6.09
C LYS A 108 25.50 -46.63 4.67
N LYS A 109 24.38 -47.20 4.20
CA LYS A 109 23.89 -46.99 2.82
C LYS A 109 23.08 -45.70 2.64
N THR A 110 22.45 -45.20 3.69
CA THR A 110 21.66 -43.96 3.66
C THR A 110 22.45 -42.74 4.13
N GLY A 111 23.61 -42.95 4.75
CA GLY A 111 24.41 -41.87 5.35
C GLY A 111 23.83 -41.33 6.66
N LEU A 112 22.80 -41.99 7.21
CA LEU A 112 22.15 -41.64 8.48
C LEU A 112 22.87 -42.27 9.66
N GLN A 113 22.72 -41.69 10.85
CA GLN A 113 23.18 -42.34 12.08
C GLN A 113 22.24 -43.49 12.47
N GLU A 114 22.78 -44.52 13.13
CA GLU A 114 21.98 -45.68 13.59
C GLU A 114 20.80 -45.26 14.48
N GLY A 115 20.98 -44.23 15.31
CA GLY A 115 19.92 -43.65 16.13
C GLY A 115 18.78 -43.04 15.31
N GLU A 116 19.08 -42.37 14.20
CA GLU A 116 18.08 -41.75 13.31
C GLU A 116 17.29 -42.81 12.55
N VAL A 117 17.97 -43.88 12.09
CA VAL A 117 17.33 -45.02 11.43
C VAL A 117 16.37 -45.73 12.38
N ASN A 118 16.76 -45.96 13.63
CA ASN A 118 15.89 -46.55 14.64
C ASN A 118 14.67 -45.68 14.94
N LEU A 119 14.85 -44.36 15.02
CA LEU A 119 13.74 -43.43 15.25
C LEU A 119 12.71 -43.48 14.12
N ILE A 120 13.18 -43.50 12.87
CA ILE A 120 12.32 -43.59 11.68
C ILE A 120 11.52 -44.90 11.69
N LEU A 121 12.17 -46.02 12.02
CA LEU A 121 11.50 -47.32 12.11
C LEU A 121 10.50 -47.41 13.26
N ALA A 122 10.80 -46.79 14.41
CA ALA A 122 9.91 -46.73 15.57
C ALA A 122 8.62 -45.95 15.26
N VAL A 123 8.74 -44.77 14.64
CA VAL A 123 7.58 -43.93 14.25
C VAL A 123 6.61 -44.64 13.31
N LYS A 124 7.11 -45.57 12.49
CA LYS A 124 6.24 -46.39 11.63
C LYS A 124 5.54 -47.52 12.39
N LYS A 125 6.22 -48.12 13.37
CA LYS A 125 5.65 -49.15 14.24
C LYS A 125 4.48 -48.62 15.06
N ASP A 126 4.56 -47.36 15.51
CA ASP A 126 3.47 -46.70 16.27
C ASP A 126 2.28 -46.25 15.41
N LYS A 127 2.37 -46.33 14.08
CA LYS A 127 1.27 -45.99 13.15
C LYS A 127 0.49 -47.22 12.64
N VAL A 128 0.76 -48.41 13.16
CA VAL A 128 0.02 -49.66 12.91
C VAL A 128 -0.83 -49.97 14.14
#